data_AF-A0A523UIN0-F1
#
_entry.id   AF-A0A523UIN0-F1
#
_cell.length_a   1.000
_cell.length_b   1.000
_cell.length_c   1.000
_cell.angle_alpha   90.00
_cell.angle_beta   90.00
_cell.angle_gamma   90.00
#
_symmetry.space_group_name_H-M   'P 1'
#
loop_
_entity.id
_entity.type
_entity.pdbx_description
1 polymer ?
#
loop_
_entity_poly.entity_id
_entity_poly.type
_entity_poly.pdbx_seq_one_letter_code
_entity_poly.pdbx_strand_id
1 'polypeptide(L)'
;MIELAPEIVAIIMMGGLLAGIFIGYPLAFVIGGVALIVGYALFGAPIFELMYVRVFDQLVSYTLLAIPLFVFMATMLARAGLAERLFDAFYLWFGGFRGGLAV
;
A
#
# COMPACT_ATOMS: atom_id res chain seq x y z
N MET A 1 -27.38 12.86 -6.73
CA MET A 1 -28.56 13.67 -7.10
C MET A 1 -28.27 14.65 -8.23
N ILE A 2 -27.05 14.65 -8.80
CA ILE A 2 -26.68 15.42 -9.99
C ILE A 2 -26.47 14.39 -11.11
N GLU A 3 -27.14 14.58 -12.24
CA GLU A 3 -26.89 13.76 -13.43
C GLU A 3 -25.77 14.42 -14.25
N LEU A 4 -24.57 13.85 -14.13
CA LEU A 4 -23.39 14.26 -14.90
C LEU A 4 -23.08 13.21 -15.96
N ALA A 5 -22.54 13.65 -17.09
CA ALA A 5 -22.01 12.74 -18.10
C ALA A 5 -20.84 11.92 -17.51
N PRO A 6 -20.72 10.62 -17.81
CA PRO A 6 -19.69 9.74 -17.25
C PRO A 6 -18.26 10.26 -17.45
N GLU A 7 -18.01 10.94 -18.57
CA GLU A 7 -16.72 11.52 -18.92
C GLU A 7 -16.34 12.64 -17.94
N ILE A 8 -17.31 13.47 -17.55
CA ILE A 8 -17.10 14.58 -16.59
C ILE A 8 -16.78 14.00 -15.21
N VAL A 9 -17.49 12.96 -14.79
CA VAL A 9 -17.22 12.27 -13.52
C VAL A 9 -15.81 11.69 -13.52
N ALA A 10 -15.39 11.05 -14.60
CA ALA A 10 -14.05 10.49 -14.73
C ALA A 10 -12.96 11.59 -14.64
N ILE A 11 -13.16 12.73 -15.31
CA ILE A 11 -12.22 13.86 -15.25
C ILE A 11 -12.15 14.44 -13.83
N ILE A 12 -13.28 14.61 -13.15
CA ILE A 12 -13.33 15.13 -11.77
C ILE A 12 -12.62 14.17 -10.82
N MET A 13 -12.90 12.88 -10.91
CA MET A 13 -12.28 11.87 -10.05
C MET A 13 -10.78 11.77 -10.31
N MET A 14 -10.35 11.70 -11.57
CA MET A 14 -8.94 11.65 -11.94
C MET A 14 -8.20 12.94 -11.54
N GLY A 15 -8.78 14.10 -11.83
CA GLY A 15 -8.21 15.39 -11.47
C GLY A 15 -8.08 15.56 -9.96
N GLY A 16 -9.11 15.16 -9.20
CA GLY A 16 -9.07 15.19 -7.73
C GLY A 16 -8.02 14.26 -7.15
N LEU A 17 -7.88 13.05 -7.69
CA LEU A 17 -6.84 12.10 -7.30
C LEU A 17 -5.44 12.67 -7.54
N LEU A 18 -5.18 13.16 -8.75
CA LEU A 18 -3.88 13.74 -9.12
C LEU A 18 -3.55 14.95 -8.25
N ALA A 19 -4.50 15.87 -8.06
CA ALA A 19 -4.33 17.03 -7.21
C ALA A 19 -3.97 16.63 -5.77
N GLY A 20 -4.68 15.66 -5.19
CA GLY A 20 -4.41 15.18 -3.83
C GLY A 20 -3.03 14.50 -3.70
N ILE A 21 -2.60 13.76 -4.73
CA ILE A 21 -1.27 13.13 -4.77
C ILE A 21 -0.17 14.21 -4.88
N PHE A 22 -0.35 15.24 -5.70
CA PHE A 22 0.64 16.31 -5.85
C PHE A 22 0.83 17.15 -4.59
N ILE A 23 -0.19 17.24 -3.73
CA ILE A 23 -0.08 17.88 -2.40
C ILE A 23 0.77 17.01 -1.44
N GLY A 24 1.02 15.74 -1.78
CA GLY A 24 1.82 14.81 -0.97
C GLY A 24 1.01 14.07 0.09
N TYR A 25 -0.32 14.10 0.02
CA TYR A 25 -1.17 13.33 0.95
C TYR A 25 -1.07 11.82 0.67
N PRO A 26 -1.18 10.96 1.71
CA PRO A 26 -1.14 9.52 1.51
C PRO A 26 -2.26 9.05 0.59
N LEU A 27 -1.88 8.23 -0.40
CA LEU A 27 -2.74 7.80 -1.51
C LEU A 27 -4.08 7.19 -1.05
N ALA A 28 -4.09 6.43 0.04
CA ALA A 28 -5.30 5.82 0.59
C ALA A 28 -6.37 6.86 0.97
N PHE A 29 -5.98 7.97 1.59
CA PHE A 29 -6.90 9.04 1.97
C PHE A 29 -7.39 9.83 0.77
N VAL A 30 -6.52 10.05 -0.21
CA VAL A 30 -6.88 10.76 -1.45
C VAL A 30 -7.92 9.94 -2.23
N ILE A 31 -7.70 8.64 -2.41
CA ILE A 31 -8.63 7.75 -3.11
C ILE A 31 -9.97 7.68 -2.37
N GLY A 32 -9.94 7.42 -1.07
CA GLY A 32 -11.17 7.33 -0.27
C GLY A 32 -11.94 8.65 -0.22
N GLY A 33 -11.24 9.77 -0.03
CA GLY A 33 -11.84 11.11 0.06
C GLY A 33 -12.48 11.55 -1.26
N VAL A 34 -11.77 11.42 -2.39
CA VAL A 34 -12.32 11.77 -3.70
C VAL A 34 -13.52 10.88 -4.04
N ALA A 35 -13.42 9.57 -3.79
CA ALA A 35 -14.53 8.64 -3.99
C ALA A 35 -15.75 8.98 -3.12
N LEU A 36 -15.55 9.37 -1.86
CA LEU A 36 -16.63 9.77 -0.95
C LEU A 36 -17.29 11.08 -1.39
N ILE A 37 -16.52 12.12 -1.69
CA ILE A 37 -17.04 13.44 -2.05
C ILE A 37 -17.86 13.35 -3.35
N VAL A 38 -17.27 12.77 -4.39
CA VAL A 38 -17.92 12.63 -5.70
C VAL A 38 -19.07 11.62 -5.62
N GLY A 39 -18.85 10.49 -4.94
CA GLY A 39 -19.85 9.46 -4.76
C GLY A 39 -21.07 9.93 -3.97
N TYR A 40 -20.87 10.76 -2.93
CA TYR A 40 -21.97 11.37 -2.18
C TYR A 40 -22.76 12.36 -3.05
N ALA A 41 -22.10 13.18 -3.87
CA ALA A 41 -22.78 14.10 -4.78
C ALA A 41 -23.64 13.37 -5.83
N LEU A 42 -23.17 12.23 -6.32
CA LEU A 42 -23.87 11.44 -7.35
C LEU A 42 -24.94 10.51 -6.77
N PHE A 43 -24.60 9.72 -5.76
CA PHE A 43 -25.46 8.65 -5.23
C PHE A 43 -26.14 9.00 -3.90
N GLY A 44 -25.68 10.01 -3.17
CA GLY A 44 -26.21 10.38 -1.86
C GLY A 44 -25.77 9.43 -0.74
N ALA A 45 -26.61 9.23 0.27
CA ALA A 45 -26.33 8.39 1.43
C ALA A 45 -25.92 6.92 1.14
N PRO A 46 -26.39 6.25 0.08
CA PRO A 46 -25.95 4.88 -0.26
C PRO A 46 -24.45 4.71 -0.48
N ILE A 47 -23.70 5.79 -0.77
CA ILE A 47 -22.24 5.71 -0.92
C ILE A 47 -21.55 5.19 0.34
N PHE A 48 -22.10 5.45 1.53
CA PHE A 48 -21.48 5.02 2.78
C PHE A 48 -21.50 3.50 2.94
N GLU A 49 -22.58 2.85 2.50
CA GLU A 49 -22.67 1.39 2.50
C GLU A 49 -21.72 0.78 1.47
N LEU A 50 -21.67 1.35 0.26
CA LEU A 50 -20.72 0.93 -0.78
C LEU A 50 -19.27 1.06 -0.30
N MET A 51 -18.94 2.17 0.34
CA MET A 51 -17.61 2.42 0.91
C MET A 51 -17.29 1.46 2.06
N TYR A 52 -18.26 1.19 2.94
CA TYR A 52 -18.09 0.21 4.01
C TYR A 52 -17.75 -1.17 3.45
N VAL A 53 -18.52 -1.66 2.47
CA VAL A 53 -18.27 -2.96 1.83
C VAL A 53 -16.88 -2.97 1.19
N ARG A 54 -16.51 -1.93 0.43
CA ARG A 54 -15.20 -1.86 -0.24
C ARG A 54 -14.02 -1.85 0.72
N VAL A 55 -14.12 -1.08 1.80
CA VAL A 55 -13.07 -1.02 2.82
C VAL A 55 -12.96 -2.36 3.55
N PHE A 56 -14.08 -2.97 3.91
CA PHE A 56 -14.10 -4.26 4.57
C PHE A 56 -13.46 -5.35 3.69
N ASP A 57 -13.81 -5.40 2.40
CA ASP A 57 -13.25 -6.34 1.44
C ASP A 57 -11.72 -6.21 1.30
N GLN A 58 -11.23 -4.96 1.32
CA GLN A 58 -9.79 -4.70 1.28
C GLN A 58 -9.08 -5.16 2.55
N LEU A 59 -9.67 -4.95 3.72
CA LEU A 59 -9.13 -5.37 5.02
C LEU A 59 -8.99 -6.89 5.13
N VAL A 60 -9.91 -7.64 4.52
CA VAL A 60 -9.87 -9.12 4.51
C VAL A 60 -9.15 -9.69 3.28
N SER A 61 -8.51 -8.86 2.47
CA SER A 61 -7.84 -9.33 1.25
C SER A 61 -6.65 -10.23 1.56
N TYR A 62 -6.44 -11.25 0.70
CA TYR A 62 -5.29 -12.15 0.77
C TYR A 62 -3.95 -11.41 0.68
N THR A 63 -3.90 -10.24 0.03
CA THR A 63 -2.69 -9.42 -0.04
C THR A 63 -2.25 -8.95 1.35
N LEU A 64 -3.18 -8.57 2.22
CA LEU A 64 -2.84 -8.13 3.57
C LEU A 64 -2.37 -9.28 4.47
N LEU A 65 -2.70 -10.54 4.15
CA LEU A 65 -2.13 -11.72 4.83
C LEU A 65 -0.61 -11.82 4.61
N ALA A 66 -0.07 -11.22 3.56
CA ALA A 66 1.38 -11.18 3.35
C ALA A 66 2.10 -10.44 4.50
N ILE A 67 1.49 -9.42 5.12
CA ILE A 67 2.10 -8.64 6.20
C ILE A 67 2.40 -9.51 7.44
N PRO A 68 1.42 -10.18 8.08
CA PRO A 68 1.69 -11.01 9.24
C PRO A 68 2.58 -12.21 8.89
N LEU A 69 2.43 -12.81 7.70
CA LEU A 69 3.29 -13.91 7.26
C LEU A 69 4.74 -13.46 7.05
N PHE A 70 4.96 -12.25 6.53
CA PHE A 70 6.28 -11.67 6.37
C PHE A 70 6.92 -11.38 7.73
N VAL A 71 6.17 -10.79 8.67
CA VAL A 71 6.63 -10.58 10.05
C VAL A 71 6.94 -11.91 10.72
N PHE A 72 6.08 -12.92 10.56
CA PHE A 72 6.30 -14.27 11.08
C PHE A 72 7.61 -14.86 10.54
N MET A 73 7.80 -14.86 9.21
CA MET A 73 9.04 -15.32 8.58
C MET A 73 10.26 -14.56 9.09
N ALA A 74 10.20 -13.23 9.16
CA ALA A 74 11.30 -12.40 9.66
C ALA A 74 11.68 -12.77 11.10
N THR A 75 10.69 -12.99 11.97
CA THR A 75 10.94 -13.40 13.37
C THR A 75 11.52 -14.81 13.46
N MET A 76 11.07 -15.74 12.62
CA MET A 76 11.63 -17.09 12.54
C MET A 76 13.09 -17.05 12.05
N LEU A 77 13.38 -16.28 11.02
CA LEU A 77 14.73 -16.10 10.48
C LEU A 77 15.69 -15.51 11.53
N ALA A 78 15.23 -14.49 12.26
CA ALA A 78 15.98 -13.86 13.33
C ALA A 78 16.27 -14.83 14.48
N ARG A 79 15.27 -15.62 14.90
CA ARG A 79 15.44 -16.61 15.99
C ARG A 79 16.33 -17.80 15.59
N ALA A 80 16.34 -18.17 14.31
CA ALA A 80 17.18 -19.25 13.81
C ALA A 80 18.66 -18.85 13.64
N GLY A 81 19.02 -17.60 13.93
CA GLY A 81 20.39 -17.08 13.73
C GLY A 81 20.80 -17.09 12.25
N LEU A 82 19.84 -17.08 11.33
CA LEU A 82 20.12 -17.20 9.90
C LEU A 82 20.78 -15.93 9.35
N ALA A 83 20.52 -14.76 9.97
CA ALA A 83 21.15 -13.51 9.58
C ALA A 83 22.67 -13.55 9.81
N GLU A 84 23.11 -13.98 10.99
CA GLU A 84 24.53 -14.11 11.34
C GLU A 84 25.24 -15.10 10.42
N ARG A 85 24.62 -16.27 10.18
CA ARG A 85 25.16 -17.28 9.27
C ARG A 85 25.25 -16.78 7.82
N LEU A 86 24.34 -15.91 7.40
CA LEU A 86 24.40 -15.27 6.08
C LEU A 86 25.59 -14.31 6.00
N PHE A 87 25.82 -13.52 7.05
CA PHE A 87 26.97 -12.61 7.13
C PHE A 87 28.30 -13.39 7.10
N ASP A 88 28.41 -14.49 7.84
CA ASP A 88 29.59 -15.36 7.81
C ASP A 88 29.83 -15.95 6.41
N ALA A 89 28.75 -16.37 5.73
CA ALA A 89 28.85 -16.87 4.36
C ALA A 89 29.31 -15.77 3.38
N PHE A 90 28.79 -14.55 3.52
CA PHE A 90 29.26 -13.41 2.73
C PHE A 90 30.72 -13.06 3.01
N TYR A 91 31.16 -13.17 4.28
CA TYR A 91 32.55 -12.98 4.67
C TYR A 91 33.47 -13.98 3.96
N LEU A 92 33.11 -15.26 3.96
CA LEU A 92 33.86 -16.30 3.25
C LEU A 92 33.90 -16.06 1.73
N TRP A 93 32.81 -15.55 1.16
CA TRP A 93 32.71 -15.39 -0.29
C TRP A 93 33.50 -14.18 -0.81
N PHE A 94 33.53 -13.08 -0.05
CA PHE A 94 34.18 -11.83 -0.45
C PHE A 94 35.52 -11.56 0.24
N GLY A 95 35.92 -12.35 1.24
CA GLY A 95 37.17 -12.18 1.98
C GLY A 95 38.45 -12.32 1.15
N GLY A 96 38.37 -12.90 -0.06
CA GLY A 96 39.50 -12.99 -0.99
C GLY A 96 39.79 -11.71 -1.80
N PHE A 97 38.90 -10.72 -1.79
CA PHE A 97 39.08 -9.46 -2.53
C PHE A 97 39.75 -8.39 -1.67
N ARG A 98 40.82 -7.77 -2.20
CA ARG A 98 41.58 -6.70 -1.54
C ARG A 98 40.64 -5.49 -1.30
N GLY A 99 40.42 -5.13 -0.03
CA GLY A 99 39.51 -4.04 0.37
C GLY A 99 38.06 -4.48 0.67
N GLY A 100 37.76 -5.79 0.68
CA GLY A 100 36.41 -6.31 0.98
C GLY A 100 35.98 -6.16 2.45
N LEU A 101 36.91 -5.89 3.35
CA LEU A 101 36.71 -5.64 4.77
C LEU A 101 37.67 -4.52 5.15
N ALA A 102 37.34 -3.69 6.12
CA ALA A 102 38.24 -2.63 6.59
C ALA A 102 39.47 -3.21 7.32
N VAL A 103 40.35 -3.88 6.59
CA VAL A 103 41.83 -3.98 6.66
C VAL A 103 42.33 -4.28 5.24
#